data_AF-A0A2R8CQS5-F1
#
_entry.id   AF-A0A2R8CQS5-F1
#
_cell.length_a   1.000
_cell.length_b   1.000
_cell.length_c   1.000
_cell.angle_alpha   90.00
_cell.angle_beta   90.00
_cell.angle_gamma   90.00
#
_symmetry.space_group_name_H-M   'P 1'
#
loop_
_entity.id
_entity.type
_entity.pdbx_description
1 polymer ?
#
loop_
_entity_poly.entity_id
_entity_poly.type
_entity_poly.pdbx_seq_one_letter_code
_entity_poly.pdbx_strand_id
1 'polypeptide(L)' 'MTRQVEMSPNDGDRRVLEAVRQQQGLETLDQAAEFVLRRHLRKGVGRLGMPRGPRPTGRR' A
#
# COMPACT_ATOMS: atom_id res chain seq x y z
N MET A 1 19.59 -13.05 -4.18
CA MET A 1 18.73 -13.48 -5.31
C MET A 1 17.37 -12.83 -5.13
N THR A 2 17.08 -11.77 -5.87
CA THR A 2 15.77 -11.08 -5.82
C THR A 2 14.75 -11.93 -6.59
N ARG A 3 13.79 -12.51 -5.87
CA ARG A 3 12.69 -13.26 -6.48
C ARG A 3 11.78 -12.27 -7.23
N GLN A 4 11.82 -12.30 -8.56
CA GLN A 4 10.85 -11.61 -9.40
C GLN A 4 9.57 -12.46 -9.43
N VAL A 5 8.43 -11.84 -9.13
CA VAL A 5 7.12 -12.47 -9.27
C VAL A 5 6.47 -11.84 -10.49
N GLU A 6 6.33 -12.61 -11.56
CA GLU A 6 5.56 -12.18 -12.74
C GLU A 6 4.07 -12.26 -12.37
N MET A 7 3.51 -11.16 -11.86
CA MET A 7 2.07 -10.98 -11.80
C MET A 7 1.67 -10.22 -13.06
N SER A 8 0.98 -10.88 -14.00
CA SER A 8 0.36 -10.17 -15.12
C SER A 8 -0.83 -9.38 -14.57
N PRO A 9 -0.79 -8.04 -14.54
CA PRO A 9 -1.90 -7.26 -14.00
C PRO A 9 -3.10 -7.38 -14.93
N ASN A 10 -4.30 -7.55 -14.35
CA ASN A 10 -5.53 -7.49 -15.12
C ASN A 10 -5.70 -6.08 -15.72
N ASP A 11 -6.48 -5.92 -16.81
CA ASP A 11 -6.67 -4.62 -17.48
C ASP A 11 -7.19 -3.53 -16.51
N GLY A 12 -7.98 -3.92 -15.52
CA GLY A 12 -8.44 -3.03 -14.45
C GLY A 12 -7.30 -2.53 -13.57
N ASP A 13 -6.37 -3.41 -13.18
CA ASP A 13 -5.22 -3.07 -12.33
C ASP A 13 -4.29 -2.12 -13.08
N ARG A 14 -4.08 -2.36 -14.38
CA ARG A 14 -3.27 -1.50 -15.23
C ARG A 14 -3.81 -0.06 -15.28
N ARG A 15 -5.13 0.12 -15.43
CA ARG A 15 -5.76 1.45 -15.42
C ARG A 15 -5.57 2.18 -14.09
N VAL A 16 -5.67 1.45 -12.97
CA VAL A 16 -5.46 2.02 -11.64
C VAL A 16 -4.00 2.45 -11.47
N LEU A 17 -3.04 1.61 -11.90
CA LEU A 17 -1.61 1.94 -11.83
C LEU A 17 -1.23 3.11 -12.74
N GLU A 18 -1.84 3.22 -13.93
CA GLU A 18 -1.66 4.39 -14.80
C GLU A 18 -2.18 5.68 -14.16
N ALA A 19 -3.35 5.63 -13.52
CA ALA A 19 -3.89 6.79 -12.79
C ALA A 19 -2.95 7.20 -11.64
N VAL A 20 -2.45 6.24 -10.86
CA VAL A 20 -1.50 6.50 -9.76
C VAL A 20 -0.19 7.08 -10.30
N ARG A 21 0.33 6.53 -11.41
CA ARG A 21 1.54 7.02 -12.07
C ARG A 21 1.41 8.50 -12.43
N GLN A 22 0.32 8.89 -13.09
CA GLN A 22 0.09 10.28 -13.47
C GLN A 22 -0.09 11.20 -12.26
N GLN A 23 -0.86 10.77 -11.26
CA GLN A 23 -1.11 11.57 -10.05
C GLN A 23 0.14 11.83 -9.21
N GLN A 24 1.07 10.88 -9.20
CA GLN A 24 2.30 10.95 -8.39
C GLN A 24 3.54 11.35 -9.21
N GLY A 25 3.38 11.61 -10.51
CA GLY A 25 4.48 11.99 -11.39
C GLY A 25 5.53 10.89 -11.58
N LEU A 26 5.12 9.62 -11.60
CA LEU A 26 6.02 8.47 -11.73
C LEU A 26 6.31 8.15 -13.19
N GLU A 27 7.48 7.58 -13.45
CA GLU A 27 7.95 7.30 -14.80
C GLU A 27 7.39 5.97 -15.32
N THR A 28 7.30 4.96 -14.45
CA THR A 28 6.93 3.59 -14.84
C THR A 28 5.75 3.05 -14.04
N LEU A 29 5.09 2.01 -14.59
CA LEU A 29 4.02 1.30 -13.88
C LEU A 29 4.55 0.49 -12.69
N ASP A 30 5.78 0.00 -12.76
CA ASP A 30 6.43 -0.70 -11.65
C ASP A 30 6.63 0.22 -10.45
N GLN A 31 7.04 1.47 -10.69
CA GLN A 31 7.13 2.48 -9.64
C GLN A 31 5.75 2.77 -9.03
N ALA A 32 4.69 2.81 -9.84
CA ALA A 32 3.32 2.99 -9.36
C ALA A 32 2.85 1.79 -8.52
N ALA A 33 3.16 0.57 -8.94
CA ALA A 33 2.84 -0.65 -8.19
C ALA A 33 3.56 -0.65 -6.84
N GLU A 34 4.86 -0.34 -6.83
CA GLU A 34 5.64 -0.21 -5.60
C GLU A 34 5.07 0.87 -4.67
N PHE A 35 4.68 2.02 -5.22
CA PHE A 35 4.04 3.10 -4.46
C PHE A 35 2.75 2.64 -3.77
N VAL A 36 1.87 1.95 -4.50
CA VAL A 36 0.60 1.42 -3.96
C VAL A 36 0.85 0.39 -2.86
N LEU A 37 1.80 -0.51 -3.07
CA LEU A 37 2.20 -1.53 -2.09
C LEU A 37 2.75 -0.88 -0.82
N ARG A 38 3.71 0.05 -0.94
CA ARG A 38 4.28 0.80 0.20
C ARG A 38 3.21 1.58 0.95
N ARG A 39 2.22 2.16 0.25
CA ARG A 39 1.10 2.88 0.87
C ARG A 39 0.18 1.94 1.66
N HIS A 40 -0.14 0.77 1.12
CA HIS A 40 -0.95 -0.24 1.80
C HIS A 40 -0.24 -0.81 3.03
N LEU A 41 1.05 -1.12 2.91
CA LEU A 41 1.86 -1.57 4.04
C LEU A 41 1.90 -0.52 5.15
N ARG A 42 2.11 0.77 4.82
CA ARG A 42 2.04 1.84 5.83
C ARG A 42 0.69 1.94 6.52
N LYS A 43 -0.42 1.83 5.77
CA LYS A 43 -1.78 1.82 6.36
C LYS A 43 -2.03 0.59 7.22
N GLY A 44 -1.54 -0.58 6.81
CA GLY A 44 -1.64 -1.83 7.56
C GLY A 44 -0.83 -1.78 8.85
N VAL A 45 0.44 -1.37 8.76
CA VAL A 45 1.33 -1.18 9.90
C VAL A 45 0.79 -0.12 10.86
N GLY A 46 0.20 0.98 10.38
CA GLY A 46 -0.45 1.97 11.25
C GLY A 46 -1.65 1.41 12.04
N ARG A 47 -2.34 0.38 11.51
CA ARG A 47 -3.40 -0.33 12.24
C ARG A 47 -2.89 -1.39 13.22
N LEU A 48 -1.71 -1.97 12.96
CA LEU A 48 -1.07 -2.94 13.84
C LEU A 48 -0.20 -2.30 14.95
N GLY A 49 0.40 -1.13 14.67
CA GLY A 49 1.30 -0.42 15.57
C GLY A 49 0.60 0.46 16.61
N MET A 50 -0.71 0.63 16.51
CA MET A 50 -1.50 1.13 17.63
C MET A 50 -1.84 -0.09 18.50
N PRO A 51 -1.17 -0.34 19.63
CA PRO A 51 -1.77 -1.21 20.62
C PRO A 51 -3.16 -0.63 20.87
N ARG A 52 -4.19 -1.46 20.75
CA ARG A 52 -5.44 -1.17 21.45
C ARG A 52 -5.09 -1.26 22.93
N GLY A 53 -4.42 -0.21 23.44
CA GLY A 53 -4.10 -0.07 24.83
C GLY A 53 -5.38 -0.25 25.63
N PRO A 54 -5.29 -0.74 26.87
CA PRO A 54 -6.47 -0.90 27.69
C PRO A 54 -7.24 0.42 27.68
N ARG A 55 -8.50 0.39 27.26
CA ARG A 55 -9.39 1.55 27.40
C ARG A 55 -9.34 1.93 28.88
N PRO A 56 -9.21 3.21 29.26
CA PRO A 56 -9.28 3.60 30.64
C PRO A 56 -10.68 3.24 31.15
N THR A 57 -10.81 2.09 31.81
CA THR A 57 -11.99 1.75 32.59
C THR A 57 -11.91 2.63 33.81
N GLY A 58 -12.63 3.75 33.75
CA GLY A 58 -12.64 4.79 34.77
C GLY A 58 -12.77 4.21 36.16
N ARG A 59 -11.89 4.68 37.05
CA ARG A 59 -11.84 4.42 38.47
C ARG A 59 -13.01 5.19 39.12
N ARG A 60 -13.88 4.49 39.84
CA ARG A 60 -14.85 5.08 40.77
C ARG A 60 -14.19 5.41 42.09
#